data_AF-A0A354XZB5-F1
#
_entry.id   AF-A0A354XZB5-F1
#
_cell.length_a   1.000
_cell.length_b   1.000
_cell.length_c   1.000
_cell.angle_alpha   90.00
_cell.angle_beta   90.00
_cell.angle_gamma   90.00
#
_symmetry.space_group_name_H-M   'P 1'
#
loop_
_entity.id
_entity.type
_entity.pdbx_description
1 polymer ?
#
loop_
_entity_poly.entity_id
_entity_poly.type
_entity_poly.pdbx_seq_one_letter_code
_entity_poly.pdbx_strand_id
1 'polypeptide(L)' 'NKNVYLSARNLPGVEIITASDINTYKIMNCGNLVLTESSVAVIDDLLKA' A
#
# COMPACT_ATOMS: atom_id res chain seq x y z
N ASN A 1 -12.30 -0.12 -0.63
CA ASN A 1 -11.72 1.23 -0.82
C ASN A 1 -11.58 1.66 -2.28
N LYS A 2 -12.67 1.59 -3.09
CA LYS A 2 -12.62 1.98 -4.51
C LYS A 2 -12.57 3.51 -4.70
N ASN A 3 -13.40 4.24 -3.96
CA ASN A 3 -13.51 5.70 -4.11
C ASN A 3 -12.24 6.43 -3.68
N VAL A 4 -11.59 5.97 -2.61
CA VAL A 4 -10.31 6.52 -2.13
C VAL A 4 -9.20 6.29 -3.17
N TYR A 5 -9.12 5.06 -3.71
CA TYR A 5 -8.18 4.74 -4.79
C TYR A 5 -8.38 5.63 -6.02
N LEU A 6 -9.62 5.77 -6.50
CA LEU A 6 -9.93 6.60 -7.66
C LEU A 6 -9.66 8.08 -7.44
N SER A 7 -9.83 8.58 -6.21
CA SER A 7 -9.58 9.98 -5.87
C SER A 7 -8.10 10.33 -5.83
N ALA A 8 -7.24 9.38 -5.43
CA ALA A 8 -5.81 9.62 -5.31
C ALA A 8 -4.99 9.25 -6.55
N ARG A 9 -5.57 8.52 -7.52
CA ARG A 9 -4.85 7.99 -8.69
C ARG A 9 -4.21 9.05 -9.59
N ASN A 10 -4.64 10.31 -9.51
CA ASN A 10 -4.09 11.42 -10.31
C ASN A 10 -3.19 12.37 -9.49
N LEU A 11 -2.79 11.98 -8.28
CA LEU A 11 -1.90 12.79 -7.45
C LEU A 11 -0.44 12.41 -7.73
N PRO A 12 0.42 13.38 -8.09
CA PRO A 12 1.84 13.10 -8.29
C PRO A 12 2.51 12.72 -6.96
N GLY A 13 3.38 11.71 -6.99
CA GLY A 13 4.11 11.24 -5.81
C GLY A 13 3.29 10.41 -4.82
N VAL A 14 2.02 10.10 -5.13
CA VAL A 14 1.17 9.24 -4.30
C VAL A 14 0.81 7.99 -5.09
N GLU A 15 1.12 6.82 -4.54
CA GLU A 15 0.70 5.54 -5.08
C GLU A 15 -0.11 4.80 -4.03
N ILE A 16 -1.33 4.39 -4.39
CA ILE A 16 -2.17 3.56 -3.53
C ILE A 16 -2.11 2.12 -4.04
N ILE A 17 -1.74 1.21 -3.15
CA ILE A 17 -1.70 -0.22 -3.41
C ILE A 17 -2.51 -0.99 -2.36
N THR A 18 -3.07 -2.11 -2.79
CA THR A 18 -3.68 -3.10 -1.91
C THR A 18 -2.61 -3.92 -1.20
N ALA A 19 -2.85 -4.29 0.06
CA ALA A 19 -1.89 -5.08 0.85
C ALA A 19 -1.53 -6.42 0.19
N SER A 20 -2.44 -7.00 -0.59
CA SER A 20 -2.22 -8.24 -1.35
C SER A 20 -1.26 -8.08 -2.53
N ASP A 21 -1.14 -6.86 -3.07
CA ASP A 21 -0.34 -6.56 -4.27
C ASP A 21 0.96 -5.80 -3.93
N ILE A 22 1.37 -5.85 -2.66
CA ILE A 22 2.56 -5.18 -2.18
C ILE A 22 3.83 -5.84 -2.73
N ASN A 23 4.83 -5.03 -3.07
CA ASN A 23 6.11 -5.52 -3.56
C ASN A 23 7.28 -4.66 -3.07
N THR A 24 8.48 -5.25 -3.06
CA THR A 24 9.69 -4.63 -2.52
C THR A 24 10.09 -3.35 -3.27
N TYR A 25 9.86 -3.31 -4.59
CA TYR A 25 10.21 -2.15 -5.42
C TYR A 25 9.37 -0.92 -5.08
N LYS A 26 8.06 -1.09 -4.89
CA LYS A 26 7.17 0.00 -4.53
C LYS A 26 7.47 0.53 -3.12
N ILE A 27 7.83 -0.37 -2.19
CA ILE A 27 8.26 0.03 -0.85
C ILE A 27 9.57 0.82 -0.90
N MET A 28 10.56 0.37 -1.69
CA MET A 28 11.83 1.10 -1.81
C MET A 28 11.68 2.44 -2.54
N ASN A 29 10.71 2.57 -3.45
CA ASN A 29 10.44 3.81 -4.18
C ASN A 29 9.68 4.85 -3.34
N CYS A 30 8.97 4.45 -2.28
CA CYS A 30 8.20 5.40 -1.47
C CYS A 30 9.06 6.10 -0.41
N GLY A 31 8.97 7.44 -0.35
CA GLY A 31 9.67 8.23 0.67
C GLY A 31 9.02 8.15 2.05
N ASN A 32 7.68 8.11 2.08
CA ASN A 32 6.88 7.99 3.28
C ASN A 32 5.85 6.87 3.10
N LEU A 33 5.77 5.94 4.06
CA LEU A 33 4.83 4.83 4.04
C LEU A 33 3.66 5.10 5.01
N VAL A 34 2.43 4.93 4.54
CA VAL A 34 1.20 5.06 5.35
C VAL A 34 0.39 3.77 5.23
N LEU A 35 0.10 3.15 6.38
CA LEU A 35 -0.60 1.87 6.47
C LEU A 35 -1.92 2.04 7.22
N THR A 36 -2.93 1.27 6.82
CA THR A 36 -4.18 1.14 7.57
C THR A 36 -4.09 -0.05 8.51
N GLU A 37 -4.70 0.01 9.70
CA GLU A 37 -4.63 -1.06 10.70
C GLU A 37 -4.96 -2.45 10.12
N SER A 38 -6.01 -2.54 9.30
CA SER A 38 -6.42 -3.79 8.62
C SER A 38 -5.39 -4.33 7.63
N SER A 39 -4.49 -3.49 7.10
CA SER A 39 -3.43 -3.92 6.16
C SER A 39 -2.24 -4.54 6.88
N VAL A 40 -2.02 -4.20 8.15
CA VAL A 40 -0.90 -4.72 8.94
C VAL A 40 -1.06 -6.22 9.16
N ALA A 41 -2.26 -6.69 9.50
CA ALA A 41 -2.53 -8.12 9.69
C ALA A 41 -2.24 -8.94 8.41
N VAL A 42 -2.61 -8.42 7.25
CA VAL A 42 -2.39 -9.10 5.95
C VAL A 42 -0.90 -9.16 5.62
N ILE A 43 -0.15 -8.08 5.87
CA ILE A 43 1.29 -8.03 5.63
C ILE A 43 2.04 -8.96 6.59
N ASP A 44 1.61 -9.00 7.85
CA ASP A 44 2.17 -9.90 8.87
C ASP A 44 1.97 -11.37 8.46
N ASP A 45 0.78 -11.75 8.02
CA ASP A 45 0.52 -13.11 7.52
C ASP A 45 1.27 -13.43 6.22
N LEU A 46 1.52 -12.43 5.36
CA LEU A 46 2.31 -12.60 4.13
C LEU A 46 3.81 -12.83 4.41
N LEU A 47 4.33 -12.29 5.51
CA LEU A 47 5.74 -12.34 5.89
C LEU A 47 6.08 -13.40 6.93
N LYS A 48 5.07 -14.01 7.56
CA LYS A 48 5.27 -15.18 8.42
C LYS A 48 5.68 -16.38 7.58
N ALA A 49 6.87 -16.91 7.87
CA ALA A 49 7.40 -18.17 7.36
C ALA A 49 6.96 -19.34 8.23
#